data_AF-A0A0F9DX28-F1
#
_entry.id   AF-A0A0F9DX28-F1
#
_cell.length_a   1.000
_cell.length_b   1.000
_cell.length_c   1.000
_cell.angle_alpha   90.00
_cell.angle_beta   90.00
_cell.angle_gamma   90.00
#
_symmetry.space_group_name_H-M   'P 1'
#
loop_
_entity.id
_entity.type
_entity.pdbx_description
1 polymer ?
#
loop_
_entity_poly.entity_id
_entity_poly.type
_entity_poly.pdbx_seq_one_letter_code
_entity_poly.pdbx_strand_id
1 'polypeptide(L)'
;ETHVGFFIDIFINLFEYLEIEHYIILHDLGDGAHIIKSTFEDVKSFDSYNPLTNLIWDETDKMWKNHKIYNKKRSPVYPNLFLSKNSE
;
A
#
# COMPACT_ATOMS: atom_id res chain seq x y z
N GLU A 1 17.29 -8.46 18.50
CA GLU A 1 15.84 -8.69 18.36
C GLU A 1 15.25 -7.56 17.55
N THR A 2 14.62 -7.86 16.42
CA THR A 2 13.84 -6.89 15.66
C THR A 2 12.54 -6.67 16.42
N HIS A 3 12.52 -5.64 17.26
CA HIS A 3 11.37 -5.27 18.08
C HIS A 3 10.16 -4.99 17.17
N VAL A 4 9.11 -5.80 17.31
CA VAL A 4 7.79 -5.56 16.70
C VAL A 4 7.31 -4.11 16.96
N GLY A 5 7.70 -3.54 18.11
CA GLY A 5 7.47 -2.13 18.42
C GLY A 5 8.05 -1.16 17.38
N PHE A 6 9.30 -1.34 16.95
CA PHE A 6 9.92 -0.49 15.93
C PHE A 6 9.20 -0.58 14.58
N PHE A 7 8.71 -1.77 14.22
CA PHE A 7 7.90 -1.96 13.02
C PHE A 7 6.57 -1.19 13.12
N ILE A 8 5.86 -1.32 14.24
CA ILE A 8 4.60 -0.61 14.49
C ILE A 8 4.81 0.91 14.43
N ASP A 9 5.87 1.43 15.06
CA ASP A 9 6.18 2.85 15.11
C ASP A 9 6.41 3.45 13.71
N ILE A 10 7.09 2.72 12.82
CA ILE A 10 7.28 3.17 11.43
C ILE A 10 5.93 3.31 10.72
N PHE A 11 5.03 2.34 10.88
CA PHE A 11 3.72 2.37 10.22
C PHE A 11 2.82 3.48 10.76
N ILE A 12 2.84 3.72 12.08
CA ILE A 12 2.12 4.84 12.69
C ILE A 12 2.59 6.17 12.09
N ASN A 13 3.91 6.42 12.09
CA ASN A 13 4.48 7.64 11.53
C ASN A 13 4.14 7.83 10.04
N LEU A 14 4.15 6.74 9.27
CA LEU A 14 3.78 6.76 7.85
C LEU A 14 2.31 7.11 7.66
N PHE A 15 1.41 6.52 8.45
CA PHE A 15 -0.03 6.77 8.35
C PHE A 15 -0.40 8.17 8.81
N GLU A 16 0.25 8.69 9.84
CA GLU A 16 0.12 10.09 10.26
C GLU A 16 0.57 11.04 9.15
N TYR A 17 1.74 10.80 8.54
CA TYR A 17 2.24 11.61 7.41
C TYR A 17 1.29 11.61 6.20
N LEU A 18 0.59 10.49 5.97
CA LEU A 18 -0.36 10.33 4.87
C LEU A 18 -1.79 10.75 5.22
N GLU A 19 -2.03 11.26 6.43
CA GLU A 19 -3.36 11.64 6.93
C GLU A 19 -4.38 10.48 6.86
N ILE A 20 -3.92 9.25 7.14
CA ILE A 20 -4.78 8.06 7.19
C ILE A 20 -5.35 7.93 8.60
N GLU A 21 -6.61 8.29 8.76
CA GLU A 21 -7.28 8.33 10.08
C GLU A 21 -7.74 6.94 10.58
N HIS A 22 -7.92 5.98 9.68
CA HIS A 22 -8.50 4.67 10.01
C HIS A 22 -7.60 3.54 9.52
N TYR A 23 -6.83 2.95 10.44
CA TYR A 23 -5.96 1.82 10.16
C TYR A 23 -5.93 0.80 11.30
N ILE A 24 -5.57 -0.43 10.97
CA ILE A 24 -5.33 -1.51 11.94
C ILE A 24 -3.98 -2.15 11.58
N ILE A 25 -3.08 -2.27 12.55
CA ILE A 25 -1.80 -2.96 12.38
C ILE A 25 -1.90 -4.34 13.05
N LEU A 26 -1.88 -5.39 12.24
CA LEU A 26 -1.93 -6.78 12.69
C LEU A 26 -0.53 -7.37 12.62
N HIS A 27 0.03 -7.76 13.77
CA HIS A 27 1.37 -8.35 13.88
C HIS A 27 1.34 -9.86 14.10
N ASP A 28 0.19 -10.41 14.50
CA ASP A 28 -0.03 -11.84 14.67
C ASP A 28 -0.72 -12.46 13.43
N LEU A 29 -0.52 -13.76 13.25
CA LEU A 29 -1.26 -14.55 12.25
C LEU A 29 -2.76 -14.52 12.60
N GLY A 30 -3.55 -13.81 11.78
CA GLY A 30 -4.99 -13.73 11.88
C GLY A 30 -5.71 -14.35 10.67
N ASP A 31 -7.00 -14.64 10.81
CA ASP A 31 -7.85 -15.03 9.69
C ASP A 31 -8.15 -13.82 8.81
N GLY A 32 -7.34 -13.65 7.76
CA GLY A 32 -7.47 -12.55 6.81
C GLY A 32 -8.86 -12.47 6.14
N ALA A 33 -9.52 -13.61 5.92
CA ALA A 33 -10.86 -13.61 5.32
C ALA A 33 -11.90 -13.03 6.28
N HIS A 34 -11.80 -13.37 7.57
CA HIS A 34 -12.65 -12.79 8.61
C HIS A 34 -12.43 -11.28 8.75
N ILE A 35 -11.17 -10.83 8.76
CA ILE A 35 -10.81 -9.41 8.87
C ILE A 35 -11.41 -8.62 7.70
N ILE A 36 -11.18 -9.06 6.45
CA ILE A 36 -11.72 -8.39 5.26
C ILE A 36 -13.25 -8.29 5.34
N LYS A 37 -13.92 -9.38 5.73
CA LYS A 37 -15.39 -9.40 5.85
C LYS A 37 -15.91 -8.48 6.97
N SER A 38 -15.15 -8.31 8.06
CA SER A 38 -15.51 -7.42 9.16
C SER A 38 -15.26 -5.95 8.87
N THR A 39 -14.24 -5.62 8.06
CA THR A 39 -13.86 -4.25 7.71
C THR A 39 -14.69 -3.70 6.55
N PHE A 40 -15.00 -4.55 5.56
CA PHE A 40 -15.74 -4.15 4.37
C PHE A 40 -17.13 -4.80 4.40
N GLU A 41 -18.15 -4.04 4.83
CA GLU A 41 -19.54 -4.48 4.76
C GLU A 41 -19.96 -4.70 3.29
N ASP A 42 -20.43 -5.91 2.99
CA ASP A 42 -20.82 -6.44 1.66
C ASP A 42 -19.69 -6.49 0.59
N VAL A 43 -18.91 -7.57 0.69
CA VAL A 43 -17.77 -7.98 -0.17
C VAL A 43 -18.13 -8.14 -1.66
N LYS A 44 -19.41 -8.05 -2.05
CA LYS A 44 -19.86 -8.21 -3.45
C LYS A 44 -19.17 -7.26 -4.44
N SER A 45 -18.71 -6.11 -3.96
CA SER A 45 -17.94 -5.16 -4.78
C SER A 45 -16.57 -5.72 -5.18
N PHE A 46 -15.96 -6.60 -4.38
CA PHE A 46 -14.71 -7.30 -4.73
C PHE A 46 -14.90 -8.42 -5.75
N ASP A 47 -16.09 -9.05 -5.82
CA ASP A 47 -16.36 -10.10 -6.83
C ASP A 47 -16.20 -9.57 -8.26
N SER A 48 -16.45 -8.27 -8.45
CA SER A 48 -16.28 -7.57 -9.73
C SER A 48 -14.98 -6.79 -9.85
N TYR A 49 -14.18 -6.69 -8.77
CA TYR A 49 -12.96 -5.90 -8.76
C TYR A 49 -11.82 -6.68 -9.43
N ASN A 50 -11.39 -6.20 -10.60
CA ASN A 50 -10.19 -6.73 -11.24
C ASN A 50 -8.99 -5.82 -10.95
N PRO A 51 -8.08 -6.18 -10.03
CA PRO A 51 -6.93 -5.36 -9.69
C PRO A 51 -5.98 -5.10 -10.86
N LEU A 52 -5.98 -5.98 -11.88
CA LEU A 52 -5.17 -5.81 -13.10
C LEU A 52 -5.61 -4.60 -13.93
N THR A 53 -6.84 -4.12 -13.78
CA THR A 53 -7.30 -2.89 -14.47
C THR A 53 -6.54 -1.64 -14.02
N ASN A 54 -5.86 -1.68 -12.87
CA ASN A 54 -4.99 -0.60 -12.45
C ASN A 54 -3.65 -0.61 -13.21
N LEU A 55 -3.32 -1.70 -13.92
CA LEU A 55 -2.05 -1.85 -14.63
C LEU A 55 -2.20 -1.47 -16.10
N ILE A 56 -1.24 -0.71 -16.60
CA ILE A 56 -1.07 -0.41 -18.03
C ILE A 56 0.33 -0.89 -18.42
N TRP A 57 0.44 -1.51 -19.59
CA TRP A 57 1.72 -1.93 -20.15
C TRP A 57 2.58 -0.71 -20.49
N ASP A 58 3.76 -0.60 -19.90
CA ASP A 58 4.74 0.43 -20.25
C ASP A 58 5.65 -0.10 -21.36
N GLU A 59 5.53 0.48 -22.55
CA GLU A 59 6.35 0.11 -23.70
C GLU A 59 7.83 0.47 -23.57
N THR A 60 8.17 1.45 -22.73
CA THR A 60 9.56 1.89 -22.52
C THR A 60 10.31 0.88 -21.66
N ASP A 61 9.72 0.51 -20.52
CA ASP A 61 10.37 -0.36 -19.54
C ASP A 61 9.94 -1.83 -19.65
N LYS A 62 9.07 -2.15 -20.61
CA LYS A 62 8.56 -3.51 -20.92
C LYS A 62 8.00 -4.22 -19.68
N MET A 63 7.21 -3.51 -18.89
CA MET A 63 6.57 -4.03 -17.68
C MET A 63 5.19 -3.41 -17.44
N TRP A 64 4.33 -4.14 -16.72
CA TRP A 64 3.04 -3.64 -16.26
C TRP A 64 3.23 -2.66 -15.10
N LYS A 65 2.69 -1.44 -15.25
CA LYS A 65 2.80 -0.38 -14.24
C LYS A 65 1.43 0.09 -13.79
N ASN A 66 1.29 0.37 -12.50
CA ASN A 66 0.07 0.99 -12.00
C ASN A 66 0.03 2.47 -12.42
N HIS A 67 -0.91 2.85 -13.29
CA HIS A 67 -0.96 4.23 -13.80
C HIS A 67 -1.42 5.24 -12.75
N LYS A 68 -2.03 4.78 -11.64
CA LYS A 68 -2.47 5.64 -10.53
C LYS A 68 -1.33 6.04 -9.59
N ILE A 69 -0.20 5.32 -9.61
CA ILE A 69 0.97 5.64 -8.77
C ILE A 69 1.96 6.57 -9.48
N TYR A 70 1.77 6.87 -10.77
CA TYR A 70 2.65 7.75 -11.55
C TYR A 70 1.91 8.99 -12.05
N ASN A 71 2.56 10.15 -12.00
CA ASN A 71 2.03 11.39 -12.57
C ASN A 71 2.20 11.42 -14.11
N LYS A 72 1.70 12.48 -14.77
CA LYS A 72 1.83 12.66 -16.23
C LYS A 72 3.27 12.64 -16.75
N LYS A 73 4.26 12.91 -15.88
CA LYS A 73 5.70 12.87 -16.19
C LYS A 73 6.32 11.50 -15.89
N ARG A 74 5.51 10.47 -15.62
CA ARG A 74 5.92 9.12 -15.21
C ARG A 74 6.76 9.09 -13.92
N SER A 75 6.68 10.14 -13.10
CA SER A 75 7.31 10.14 -11.77
C SER A 75 6.34 9.56 -10.74
N PRO A 76 6.82 8.84 -9.71
CA PRO A 76 5.97 8.41 -8.60
C PRO A 76 5.20 9.59 -8.01
N VAL A 77 3.90 9.40 -7.76
CA VAL A 77 3.07 10.37 -7.02
C VAL A 77 3.36 10.30 -5.53
N TYR A 78 3.74 9.10 -5.06
CA TYR A 78 4.14 8.87 -3.69
C TYR A 78 5.64 9.13 -3.50
N PRO A 79 6.05 9.62 -2.32
CA PRO A 79 7.47 9.76 -1.98
C PRO A 79 8.18 8.40 -2.06
N ASN A 80 9.48 8.44 -2.31
CA ASN A 80 10.29 7.24 -2.42
C ASN A 80 10.23 6.47 -1.08
N LEU A 81 9.64 5.28 -1.08
CA LEU A 81 9.47 4.45 0.12
C LEU A 81 10.81 3.96 0.69
N PHE A 82 11.86 4.04 -0.13
CA PHE A 82 13.22 3.75 0.29
C PHE A 82 13.97 5.06 0.49
N LEU A 83 14.24 5.39 1.76
CA LEU A 83 15.22 6.42 2.09
C LEU A 83 16.54 6.02 1.44
N SER A 84 17.03 6.85 0.52
CA SER A 84 18.40 6.71 0.04
C SER A 84 19.31 6.80 1.25
N LYS A 85 20.19 5.83 1.44
CA LYS A 85 21.09 5.66 2.59
C LYS A 85 22.08 6.81 2.83
N ASN A 86 21.93 7.94 2.12
CA ASN A 86 22.84 9.07 2.05
C ASN A 86 22.12 10.43 2.22
N SER A 87 21.05 10.51 2.99
CA SER A 87 20.56 11.79 3.51
C SER A 87 20.92 11.88 4.99
N GLU A 88 22.17 12.33 5.20
CA GLU A 88 22.89 12.67 6.44
C GLU A 88 23.22 11.55 7.44
#